data_AF-A0A3B9ZV44-F1
#
_entry.id   AF-A0A3B9ZV44-F1
#
_cell.length_a   1.000
_cell.length_b   1.000
_cell.length_c   1.000
_cell.angle_alpha   90.00
_cell.angle_beta   90.00
_cell.angle_gamma   90.00
#
_symmetry.space_group_name_H-M   'P 1'
#
loop_
_entity.id
_entity.type
_entity.pdbx_description
1 polymer ?
#
loop_
_entity_poly.entity_id
_entity_poly.type
_entity_poly.pdbx_seq_one_letter_code
_entity_poly.pdbx_strand_id
1 'polypeptide(L)'
;MIEGIDLSLVNWSRSQFALTAMYHWIFVPLTLGLAIIIAIMETLYVKTGKPEWKRITKFWMILFGINFAIGIATGIILEFEFGTNWSNYSWFVGDIFGAPLAIEGILAFFLESTFVAIMFFGWSKVSKGVHLTATWLTAIGANLSALWILVANAWMQKPVGMIFNPQSARMEMTNFWDILFSPVAVHKFAHTTASSFVLASIFVIGVSAWYLL
;
A
#
# COMPACT_ATOMS: atom_id res chain seq x y z
N MET A 1 14.24 -12.89 -34.72
CA MET A 1 13.40 -12.03 -33.86
C MET A 1 14.10 -11.58 -32.57
N ILE A 2 15.32 -12.05 -32.25
CA ILE A 2 16.08 -11.67 -31.03
C ILE A 2 17.15 -10.59 -31.30
N GLU A 3 17.52 -10.37 -32.57
CA GLU A 3 18.61 -9.45 -32.97
C GLU A 3 18.35 -7.95 -32.69
N GLY A 4 17.16 -7.58 -32.22
CA GLY A 4 16.81 -6.19 -31.87
C GLY A 4 16.60 -5.94 -30.37
N ILE A 5 16.82 -6.93 -29.49
CA ILE A 5 16.64 -6.78 -28.05
C ILE A 5 17.96 -6.32 -27.41
N ASP A 6 18.00 -5.08 -26.95
CA ASP A 6 19.11 -4.61 -26.11
C ASP A 6 19.01 -5.23 -24.71
N LEU A 7 19.81 -6.28 -24.48
CA LEU A 7 19.88 -6.96 -23.18
C LEU A 7 20.41 -6.06 -22.06
N SER A 8 21.24 -5.05 -22.39
CA SER A 8 21.72 -4.08 -21.41
C SER A 8 20.53 -3.25 -20.90
N LEU A 9 19.73 -2.70 -21.81
CA LEU A 9 18.52 -1.96 -21.48
C LEU A 9 17.58 -2.79 -20.60
N VAL A 10 17.27 -4.03 -21.01
CA VAL A 10 16.39 -4.92 -20.22
C VAL A 10 16.91 -5.14 -18.81
N ASN A 11 18.22 -5.39 -18.65
CA ASN A 11 18.83 -5.62 -17.34
C ASN A 11 18.82 -4.35 -16.47
N TRP A 12 19.06 -3.18 -17.05
CA TRP A 12 19.00 -1.91 -16.33
C TRP A 12 17.57 -1.56 -15.92
N SER A 13 16.57 -1.74 -16.79
CA SER A 13 15.16 -1.54 -16.43
C SER A 13 14.72 -2.47 -15.29
N ARG A 14 15.15 -3.74 -15.30
CA ARG A 14 14.91 -4.68 -14.18
C ARG A 14 15.59 -4.24 -12.90
N SER A 15 16.85 -3.81 -12.99
CA SER A 15 17.64 -3.41 -11.81
C SER A 15 17.10 -2.13 -11.18
N GLN A 16 16.68 -1.16 -12.01
CA GLN A 16 16.02 0.05 -11.55
C GLN A 16 14.71 -0.29 -10.83
N PHE A 17 13.83 -1.06 -11.47
CA PHE A 17 12.55 -1.45 -10.85
C PHE A 17 12.75 -2.24 -9.55
N ALA A 18 13.73 -3.15 -9.51
CA ALA A 18 14.06 -3.89 -8.30
C ALA A 18 14.52 -2.96 -7.17
N LEU A 19 15.39 -1.99 -7.46
CA LEU A 19 15.87 -1.01 -6.48
C LEU A 19 14.70 -0.17 -5.93
N THR A 20 13.89 0.41 -6.82
CA THR A 20 12.74 1.25 -6.44
C THR A 20 11.73 0.46 -5.61
N ALA A 21 11.37 -0.75 -6.04
CA ALA A 21 10.44 -1.62 -5.33
C ALA A 21 10.98 -2.04 -3.95
N MET A 22 12.26 -2.43 -3.86
CA MET A 22 12.89 -2.79 -2.58
C MET A 22 12.91 -1.61 -1.61
N TYR A 23 13.29 -0.42 -2.07
CA TYR A 23 13.30 0.79 -1.24
C TYR A 23 11.90 1.15 -0.76
N HIS A 24 10.91 1.14 -1.65
CA HIS A 24 9.52 1.38 -1.29
C HIS A 24 9.04 0.39 -0.22
N TRP A 25 9.38 -0.90 -0.39
CA TRP A 25 8.97 -1.98 0.51
C TRP A 25 9.63 -1.95 1.90
N ILE A 26 10.67 -1.15 2.11
CA ILE A 26 11.21 -0.92 3.47
C ILE A 26 10.19 -0.15 4.33
N PHE A 27 9.45 0.78 3.71
CA PHE A 27 8.55 1.68 4.42
C PHE A 27 7.11 1.15 4.46
N VAL A 28 6.63 0.49 3.40
CA VAL A 28 5.23 0.04 3.30
C VAL A 28 4.77 -0.84 4.48
N PRO A 29 5.48 -1.93 4.86
CA PRO A 29 5.01 -2.83 5.91
C PRO A 29 4.85 -2.15 7.26
N LEU A 30 5.76 -1.21 7.58
CA LEU A 30 5.69 -0.45 8.82
C LEU A 30 4.48 0.50 8.82
N THR A 31 4.18 1.18 7.71
CA THR A 31 2.98 2.03 7.57
C THR A 31 1.71 1.21 7.81
N LEU A 32 1.57 0.06 7.13
CA LEU A 32 0.37 -0.78 7.19
C LEU A 32 0.04 -1.23 8.62
N GLY A 33 1.05 -1.72 9.34
CA GLY A 33 0.86 -2.21 10.70
C GLY A 33 0.78 -1.10 11.74
N LEU A 34 1.61 -0.04 11.62
CA LEU A 34 1.64 1.03 12.60
C LEU A 34 0.34 1.86 12.58
N ALA A 35 -0.30 2.02 11.41
CA ALA A 35 -1.61 2.67 11.32
C ALA A 35 -2.67 1.96 12.17
N ILE A 36 -2.71 0.62 12.13
CA ILE A 36 -3.63 -0.19 12.94
C ILE A 36 -3.31 -0.05 14.44
N ILE A 37 -2.04 -0.11 14.82
CA ILE A 37 -1.61 0.04 16.21
C ILE A 37 -2.01 1.42 16.75
N ILE A 38 -1.79 2.49 15.98
CA ILE A 38 -2.18 3.85 16.35
C ILE A 38 -3.70 3.96 16.50
N ALA A 39 -4.48 3.38 15.59
CA ALA A 39 -5.94 3.37 15.68
C ALA A 39 -6.44 2.64 16.94
N ILE A 40 -5.81 1.55 17.33
CA ILE A 40 -6.09 0.84 18.59
C ILE A 40 -5.75 1.73 19.80
N MET A 41 -4.56 2.33 19.84
CA MET A 41 -4.14 3.20 20.94
C MET A 41 -5.06 4.41 21.10
N GLU A 42 -5.49 5.01 19.99
CA GLU A 42 -6.44 6.11 20.03
C GLU A 42 -7.84 5.66 20.47
N THR A 43 -8.28 4.47 20.04
CA THR A 43 -9.53 3.86 20.54
C THR A 43 -9.49 3.72 22.05
N LEU A 44 -8.37 3.27 22.62
CA LEU A 44 -8.17 3.18 24.07
C LEU A 44 -8.23 4.55 24.73
N TYR A 45 -7.63 5.58 24.14
CA TYR A 45 -7.77 6.96 24.62
C TYR A 45 -9.24 7.43 24.64
N VAL A 46 -9.99 7.24 23.55
CA VAL A 46 -11.38 7.70 23.46
C VAL A 46 -12.27 6.93 24.44
N LYS A 47 -12.07 5.63 24.58
CA LYS A 47 -12.85 4.77 25.49
C LYS A 47 -12.56 5.04 26.97
N THR A 48 -11.29 5.27 27.33
CA THR A 48 -10.87 5.38 28.74
C THR A 48 -10.73 6.80 29.24
N GLY A 49 -10.56 7.78 28.35
CA GLY A 49 -10.28 9.17 28.70
C GLY A 49 -8.87 9.41 29.27
N LYS A 50 -8.04 8.37 29.41
CA LYS A 50 -6.72 8.43 30.03
C LYS A 50 -5.72 9.19 29.14
N PRO A 51 -5.10 10.29 29.62
CA PRO A 51 -4.23 11.14 28.80
C PRO A 51 -2.93 10.45 28.35
N GLU A 52 -2.53 9.35 29.00
CA GLU A 52 -1.37 8.54 28.64
C GLU A 52 -1.54 7.94 27.24
N TRP A 53 -2.72 7.38 26.93
CA TRP A 53 -3.01 6.82 25.61
C TRP A 53 -2.91 7.88 24.52
N LYS A 54 -3.40 9.11 24.76
CA LYS A 54 -3.24 10.22 23.82
C LYS A 54 -1.77 10.53 23.53
N ARG A 55 -0.93 10.51 24.56
CA ARG A 55 0.52 10.77 24.43
C ARG A 55 1.21 9.68 23.63
N ILE A 56 0.86 8.42 23.91
CA ILE A 56 1.39 7.25 23.20
C ILE A 56 0.95 7.28 21.72
N THR A 57 -0.33 7.52 21.42
CA THR A 57 -0.83 7.70 20.05
C THR A 57 -0.02 8.76 19.31
N LYS A 58 0.13 9.95 19.90
CA LYS A 58 0.90 11.04 19.29
C LYS A 58 2.37 10.72 19.05
N PHE A 59 3.01 9.98 19.96
CA PHE A 59 4.39 9.53 19.78
C PHE A 59 4.52 8.63 18.55
N TRP A 60 3.69 7.60 18.44
CA TRP A 60 3.74 6.67 17.30
C TRP A 60 3.33 7.31 15.99
N MET A 61 2.42 8.29 16.02
CA MET A 61 2.09 9.09 14.84
C MET A 61 3.30 9.80 14.25
N ILE A 62 4.26 10.26 15.05
CA ILE A 62 5.47 10.92 14.51
C ILE A 62 6.27 9.95 13.64
N LEU A 63 6.53 8.74 14.15
CA LEU A 63 7.27 7.72 13.43
C LEU A 63 6.49 7.23 12.20
N PHE A 64 5.17 7.07 12.34
CA PHE A 64 4.29 6.80 11.21
C PHE A 64 4.41 7.88 10.13
N GLY A 65 4.34 9.16 10.49
CA GLY A 65 4.40 10.27 9.53
C GLY A 65 5.70 10.33 8.75
N ILE A 66 6.84 10.10 9.40
CA ILE A 66 8.15 10.03 8.73
C ILE A 66 8.18 8.89 7.72
N ASN A 67 7.78 7.69 8.16
CA ASN A 67 7.79 6.49 7.34
C ASN A 67 6.80 6.61 6.16
N PHE A 68 5.62 7.17 6.43
CA PHE A 68 4.56 7.38 5.45
C PHE A 68 4.95 8.37 4.36
N ALA A 69 5.61 9.48 4.70
CA ALA A 69 6.06 10.46 3.72
C ALA A 69 7.03 9.86 2.69
N ILE A 70 7.97 9.03 3.14
CA ILE A 70 8.91 8.34 2.25
C ILE A 70 8.18 7.26 1.43
N GLY A 71 7.23 6.55 2.04
CA GLY A 71 6.35 5.60 1.36
C GLY A 71 5.60 6.23 0.17
N ILE A 72 4.98 7.39 0.36
CA ILE A 72 4.31 8.12 -0.72
C ILE A 72 5.30 8.48 -1.84
N ALA A 73 6.43 9.10 -1.48
CA ALA A 73 7.40 9.57 -2.46
C ALA A 73 7.93 8.42 -3.34
N THR A 74 8.23 7.28 -2.72
CA THR A 74 8.72 6.10 -3.43
C THR A 74 7.61 5.38 -4.21
N GLY A 75 6.37 5.39 -3.73
CA GLY A 75 5.22 4.80 -4.41
C GLY A 75 4.88 5.52 -5.72
N ILE A 76 4.92 6.85 -5.72
CA ILE A 76 4.69 7.67 -6.93
C ILE A 76 5.70 7.31 -8.02
N ILE A 77 6.98 7.14 -7.66
CA ILE A 77 8.03 6.75 -8.61
C ILE A 77 7.71 5.38 -9.20
N LEU A 78 7.35 4.42 -8.34
CA LEU A 78 7.03 3.05 -8.76
C LEU A 78 5.81 2.98 -9.70
N GLU A 79 4.77 3.78 -9.44
CA GLU A 79 3.59 3.88 -10.31
C GLU A 79 3.98 4.34 -11.72
N PHE A 80 4.81 5.39 -11.84
CA PHE A 80 5.26 5.90 -13.13
C PHE A 80 6.26 4.97 -13.84
N GLU A 81 7.03 4.15 -13.12
CA GLU A 81 7.97 3.21 -13.72
C GLU A 81 7.28 2.17 -14.64
N PHE A 82 6.03 1.79 -14.37
CA PHE A 82 5.25 0.94 -15.28
C PHE A 82 5.04 1.60 -16.66
N GLY A 83 4.91 2.93 -16.70
CA GLY A 83 4.72 3.67 -17.95
C GLY A 83 6.03 3.97 -18.68
N THR A 84 7.06 4.39 -17.95
CA THR A 84 8.33 4.86 -18.55
C THR A 84 9.21 3.72 -19.05
N ASN A 85 9.43 2.70 -18.21
CA ASN A 85 10.37 1.62 -18.49
C ASN A 85 9.71 0.33 -18.99
N TRP A 86 8.38 0.22 -18.84
CA TRP A 86 7.61 -0.98 -19.15
C TRP A 86 6.42 -0.67 -20.08
N SER A 87 6.62 0.23 -21.05
CA SER A 87 5.56 0.71 -21.96
C SER A 87 4.83 -0.41 -22.73
N ASN A 88 5.58 -1.38 -23.28
CA ASN A 88 4.99 -2.53 -23.97
C ASN A 88 4.16 -3.43 -23.03
N TYR A 89 4.61 -3.60 -21.78
CA TYR A 89 3.84 -4.32 -20.77
C TYR A 89 2.54 -3.56 -20.46
N SER A 90 2.64 -2.25 -20.22
CA SER A 90 1.48 -1.38 -19.96
C SER A 90 0.47 -1.37 -21.11
N TRP A 91 0.94 -1.40 -22.37
CA TRP A 91 0.07 -1.58 -23.53
C TRP A 91 -0.60 -2.96 -23.54
N PHE A 92 0.20 -4.02 -23.35
CA PHE A 92 -0.23 -5.40 -23.55
C PHE A 92 -1.23 -5.88 -22.50
N VAL A 93 -1.13 -5.42 -21.24
CA VAL A 93 -1.99 -5.87 -20.15
C VAL A 93 -2.72 -4.75 -19.41
N GLY A 94 -2.63 -3.52 -19.89
CA GLY A 94 -3.16 -2.33 -19.18
C GLY A 94 -4.65 -2.39 -18.87
N ASP A 95 -5.45 -3.07 -19.70
CA ASP A 95 -6.88 -3.26 -19.47
C ASP A 95 -7.17 -4.07 -18.19
N ILE A 96 -6.27 -4.99 -17.83
CA ILE A 96 -6.40 -5.82 -16.63
C ILE A 96 -5.59 -5.27 -15.47
N PHE A 97 -4.31 -5.02 -15.69
CA PHE A 97 -3.38 -4.60 -14.65
C PHE A 97 -3.66 -3.17 -14.18
N GLY A 98 -4.06 -2.27 -15.10
CA GLY A 98 -4.32 -0.87 -14.78
C GLY A 98 -5.59 -0.64 -13.97
N ALA A 99 -6.60 -1.51 -14.09
CA ALA A 99 -7.88 -1.33 -13.40
C ALA A 99 -7.75 -1.36 -11.87
N PRO A 100 -7.10 -2.36 -11.23
CA PRO A 100 -6.84 -2.32 -9.79
C PRO A 100 -6.02 -1.10 -9.34
N LEU A 101 -5.00 -0.68 -10.09
CA LEU A 101 -4.18 0.50 -9.78
C LEU A 101 -5.02 1.80 -9.81
N ALA A 102 -5.92 1.93 -10.78
CA ALA A 102 -6.82 3.09 -10.83
C ALA A 102 -7.81 3.11 -9.65
N ILE A 103 -8.34 1.94 -9.27
CA ILE A 103 -9.24 1.81 -8.11
C ILE A 103 -8.49 2.12 -6.81
N GLU A 104 -7.24 1.66 -6.69
CA GLU A 104 -6.35 2.00 -5.58
C GLU A 104 -6.24 3.52 -5.40
N GLY A 105 -5.92 4.25 -6.47
CA GLY A 105 -5.78 5.70 -6.44
C GLY A 105 -7.07 6.42 -6.01
N ILE A 106 -8.22 6.00 -6.55
CA ILE A 106 -9.51 6.66 -6.30
C ILE A 106 -10.05 6.33 -4.90
N LEU A 107 -9.96 5.08 -4.46
CA LEU A 107 -10.56 4.63 -3.21
C LEU A 107 -9.58 4.70 -2.04
N ALA A 108 -8.42 4.07 -2.17
CA ALA A 108 -7.50 3.89 -1.05
C ALA A 108 -6.66 5.14 -0.79
N PHE A 109 -5.95 5.64 -1.80
CA PHE A 109 -5.08 6.81 -1.64
C PHE A 109 -5.87 8.07 -1.30
N PHE A 110 -7.04 8.28 -1.91
CA PHE A 110 -7.86 9.43 -1.59
C PHE A 110 -8.38 9.40 -0.14
N LEU A 111 -8.82 8.22 0.32
CA LEU A 111 -9.24 8.03 1.71
C LEU A 111 -8.07 8.29 2.67
N GLU A 112 -6.93 7.64 2.43
CA GLU A 112 -5.75 7.76 3.30
C GLU A 112 -5.21 9.19 3.34
N SER A 113 -4.94 9.80 2.18
CA SER A 113 -4.37 11.17 2.09
C SER A 113 -5.28 12.24 2.68
N THR A 114 -6.60 12.06 2.60
CA THR A 114 -7.57 13.00 3.19
C THR A 114 -7.61 12.87 4.71
N PHE A 115 -7.74 11.64 5.22
CA PHE A 115 -7.95 11.42 6.65
C PHE A 115 -6.65 11.49 7.45
N VAL A 116 -5.48 11.26 6.84
CA VAL A 116 -4.19 11.44 7.51
C VAL A 116 -3.98 12.91 7.92
N ALA A 117 -4.47 13.88 7.13
CA ALA A 117 -4.40 15.28 7.49
C ALA A 117 -5.22 15.60 8.76
N ILE A 118 -6.42 15.03 8.88
CA ILE A 118 -7.25 15.15 10.09
C ILE A 118 -6.58 14.45 11.27
N MET A 119 -6.01 13.26 11.05
CA MET A 119 -5.28 12.50 12.06
C MET A 119 -4.13 13.32 12.66
N PHE A 120 -3.32 14.01 11.84
CA PHE A 120 -2.20 14.82 12.37
C PHE A 120 -2.62 16.18 12.95
N PHE A 121 -3.53 16.88 12.27
CA PHE A 121 -3.82 18.30 12.57
C PHE A 121 -5.16 18.52 13.27
N GLY A 122 -5.97 17.48 13.47
CA GLY A 122 -7.34 17.55 13.96
C GLY A 122 -7.49 17.54 15.48
N TRP A 123 -6.43 17.28 16.25
CA TRP A 123 -6.49 17.06 17.71
C TRP A 123 -7.22 18.14 18.54
N SER A 124 -7.23 19.39 18.06
CA SER A 124 -7.92 20.53 18.68
C SER A 124 -8.98 21.18 17.76
N LYS A 125 -9.23 20.59 16.58
CA LYS A 125 -10.12 21.13 15.54
C LYS A 125 -11.40 20.32 15.35
N VAL A 126 -11.39 19.04 15.70
CA VAL A 126 -12.55 18.13 15.57
C VAL A 126 -12.85 17.43 16.90
N SER A 127 -14.04 16.84 17.00
CA SER A 127 -14.40 16.04 18.18
C SER A 127 -13.53 14.78 18.29
N LYS A 128 -13.41 14.22 19.50
CA LYS A 128 -12.64 12.98 19.74
C LYS A 128 -13.13 11.81 18.86
N GLY A 129 -14.44 11.71 18.63
CA GLY A 129 -15.02 10.68 17.77
C GLY A 129 -14.65 10.86 16.30
N VAL A 130 -14.71 12.11 15.78
CA VAL A 130 -14.31 12.40 14.40
C VAL A 130 -12.81 12.17 14.19
N HIS A 131 -11.97 12.55 15.16
CA HIS A 131 -10.55 12.27 15.12
C HIS A 131 -10.26 10.76 15.04
N LEU A 132 -10.93 9.97 15.91
CA LEU A 132 -10.78 8.52 15.91
C LEU A 132 -11.25 7.88 14.60
N THR A 133 -12.37 8.35 14.06
CA THR A 133 -12.85 7.90 12.74
C THR A 133 -11.81 8.20 11.66
N ALA A 134 -11.20 9.38 11.66
CA ALA A 134 -10.14 9.71 10.71
C ALA A 134 -8.95 8.74 10.85
N THR A 135 -8.50 8.46 12.06
CA THR A 135 -7.41 7.51 12.30
C THR A 135 -7.73 6.09 11.80
N TRP A 136 -8.96 5.60 12.01
CA TRP A 136 -9.39 4.32 11.46
C TRP A 136 -9.50 4.33 9.94
N LEU A 137 -10.02 5.41 9.35
CA LEU A 137 -10.13 5.54 7.89
C LEU A 137 -8.76 5.62 7.22
N THR A 138 -7.77 6.28 7.84
CA THR A 138 -6.37 6.23 7.40
C THR A 138 -5.85 4.78 7.43
N ALA A 139 -6.05 4.05 8.52
CA ALA A 139 -5.57 2.68 8.65
C ALA A 139 -6.25 1.70 7.68
N ILE A 140 -7.55 1.86 7.46
CA ILE A 140 -8.32 1.08 6.48
C ILE A 140 -7.89 1.44 5.06
N GLY A 141 -7.71 2.73 4.75
CA GLY A 141 -7.22 3.21 3.45
C GLY A 141 -5.89 2.60 3.07
N ALA A 142 -4.91 2.65 3.98
CA ALA A 142 -3.59 2.04 3.77
C ALA A 142 -3.69 0.53 3.46
N ASN A 143 -4.52 -0.20 4.21
CA ASN A 143 -4.69 -1.65 4.01
C ASN A 143 -5.54 -1.99 2.77
N LEU A 144 -6.45 -1.12 2.34
CA LEU A 144 -7.17 -1.24 1.07
C LEU A 144 -6.23 -0.99 -0.13
N SER A 145 -5.26 -0.09 -0.01
CA SER A 145 -4.21 0.06 -1.03
C SER A 145 -3.44 -1.25 -1.21
N ALA A 146 -3.02 -1.86 -0.10
CA ALA A 146 -2.36 -3.16 -0.14
C ALA A 146 -3.20 -4.25 -0.84
N LEU A 147 -4.54 -4.24 -0.70
CA LEU A 147 -5.42 -5.15 -1.43
C LEU A 147 -5.28 -4.97 -2.94
N TRP A 148 -5.47 -3.76 -3.45
CA TRP A 148 -5.54 -3.49 -4.88
C TRP A 148 -4.19 -3.74 -5.59
N ILE A 149 -3.09 -3.30 -4.98
CA ILE A 149 -1.76 -3.55 -5.57
C ILE A 149 -1.40 -5.04 -5.53
N LEU A 150 -1.83 -5.78 -4.50
CA LEU A 150 -1.59 -7.23 -4.43
C LEU A 150 -2.50 -8.02 -5.36
N VAL A 151 -3.71 -7.55 -5.67
CA VAL A 151 -4.55 -8.12 -6.73
C VAL A 151 -3.84 -8.00 -8.08
N ALA A 152 -3.30 -6.81 -8.40
CA ALA A 152 -2.52 -6.60 -9.62
C ALA A 152 -1.28 -7.50 -9.67
N ASN A 153 -0.51 -7.57 -8.58
CA ASN A 153 0.66 -8.44 -8.48
C ASN A 153 0.32 -9.94 -8.54
N ALA A 154 -0.82 -10.34 -7.97
CA ALA A 154 -1.30 -11.73 -8.02
C ALA A 154 -1.65 -12.13 -9.44
N TRP A 155 -2.31 -11.24 -10.17
CA TRP A 155 -2.67 -11.47 -11.56
C TRP A 155 -1.43 -11.67 -12.44
N MET A 156 -0.36 -10.92 -12.21
CA MET A 156 0.92 -11.13 -12.90
C MET A 156 1.49 -12.54 -12.73
N GLN A 157 1.21 -13.20 -11.59
CA GLN A 157 1.67 -14.56 -11.32
C GLN A 157 0.72 -15.65 -11.82
N LYS A 158 -0.59 -15.41 -11.73
CA LYS A 158 -1.63 -16.31 -12.22
C LYS A 158 -2.68 -15.51 -12.99
N PRO A 159 -2.47 -15.29 -14.29
CA PRO A 159 -3.42 -14.57 -15.11
C PRO A 159 -4.75 -15.33 -15.22
N VAL A 160 -5.85 -14.66 -14.84
CA VAL A 160 -7.23 -15.16 -14.91
C VAL A 160 -8.15 -14.04 -15.39
N GLY A 161 -9.38 -14.37 -15.78
CA GLY A 161 -10.38 -13.36 -16.17
C GLY A 161 -9.97 -12.50 -17.37
N MET A 162 -9.21 -13.05 -18.32
CA MET A 162 -8.68 -12.33 -19.48
C MET A 162 -8.77 -13.15 -20.77
N ILE A 163 -8.74 -12.47 -21.92
CA ILE A 163 -8.61 -13.08 -23.24
C ILE A 163 -7.64 -12.27 -24.11
N PHE A 164 -6.90 -12.92 -25.00
CA PHE A 164 -6.10 -12.22 -25.99
C PHE A 164 -6.97 -11.75 -27.15
N ASN A 165 -6.91 -10.46 -27.49
CA ASN A 165 -7.59 -9.88 -28.63
C ASN A 165 -6.58 -9.68 -29.79
N PRO A 166 -6.66 -10.46 -30.88
CA PRO A 166 -5.75 -10.33 -32.02
C PRO A 166 -5.85 -9.01 -32.76
N GLN A 167 -7.00 -8.32 -32.70
CA GLN A 167 -7.24 -7.04 -33.39
C GLN A 167 -6.55 -5.88 -32.67
N SER A 168 -6.59 -5.85 -31.33
CA SER A 168 -5.93 -4.83 -30.51
C SER A 168 -4.52 -5.23 -30.07
N ALA A 169 -4.12 -6.49 -30.33
CA ALA A 169 -2.82 -7.07 -29.97
C ALA A 169 -2.49 -6.94 -28.47
N ARG A 170 -3.50 -7.10 -27.61
CA ARG A 170 -3.39 -7.01 -26.14
C ARG A 170 -4.31 -8.01 -25.44
N MET A 171 -4.07 -8.20 -24.15
CA MET A 171 -4.98 -8.91 -23.26
C MET A 171 -6.11 -7.96 -22.84
N GLU A 172 -7.35 -8.45 -22.85
CA GLU A 172 -8.55 -7.71 -22.45
C GLU A 172 -9.27 -8.43 -21.30
N MET A 173 -9.82 -7.65 -20.37
CA MET A 173 -10.52 -8.17 -19.20
C MET A 173 -11.85 -8.78 -19.61
N THR A 174 -12.10 -10.02 -19.18
CA THR A 174 -13.39 -10.70 -19.40
C THR A 174 -14.19 -10.87 -18.11
N ASN A 175 -13.53 -10.97 -16.96
CA ASN A 175 -14.20 -11.09 -15.67
C ASN A 175 -13.36 -10.48 -14.53
N PHE A 176 -13.80 -9.32 -14.04
CA PHE A 176 -13.16 -8.62 -12.92
C PHE A 176 -13.16 -9.43 -11.61
N TRP A 177 -14.23 -10.17 -11.34
CA TRP A 177 -14.38 -10.89 -10.08
C TRP A 177 -13.46 -12.09 -9.97
N ASP A 178 -13.17 -12.75 -11.10
CA ASP A 178 -12.18 -13.84 -11.16
C ASP A 178 -10.78 -13.33 -10.81
N ILE A 179 -10.46 -12.08 -11.17
CA ILE A 179 -9.19 -11.43 -10.86
C ILE A 179 -9.13 -11.08 -9.38
N LEU A 180 -10.12 -10.32 -8.88
CA LEU A 180 -10.17 -9.83 -7.50
C LEU A 180 -10.18 -10.97 -6.47
N PHE A 181 -11.00 -12.00 -6.72
CA PHE A 181 -11.15 -13.13 -5.79
C PHE A 181 -10.30 -14.35 -6.18
N SER A 182 -9.28 -14.16 -7.03
CA SER A 182 -8.36 -15.25 -7.35
C SER A 182 -7.69 -15.78 -6.07
N PRO A 183 -7.50 -17.10 -5.91
CA PRO A 183 -6.85 -17.65 -4.73
C PRO A 183 -5.46 -17.04 -4.47
N VAL A 184 -4.72 -16.70 -5.53
CA VAL A 184 -3.39 -16.08 -5.41
C VAL A 184 -3.49 -14.67 -4.83
N ALA A 185 -4.50 -13.88 -5.23
CA ALA A 185 -4.73 -12.54 -4.67
C ALA A 185 -5.06 -12.62 -3.18
N VAL A 186 -5.97 -13.52 -2.80
CA VAL A 186 -6.35 -13.73 -1.40
C VAL A 186 -5.15 -14.14 -0.55
N HIS A 187 -4.36 -15.11 -1.03
CA HIS A 187 -3.17 -15.57 -0.30
C HIS A 187 -2.09 -14.48 -0.18
N LYS A 188 -1.81 -13.75 -1.25
CA LYS A 188 -0.84 -12.64 -1.22
C LYS A 188 -1.29 -11.53 -0.28
N PHE A 189 -2.56 -11.11 -0.38
CA PHE A 189 -3.11 -10.09 0.51
C PHE A 189 -2.99 -10.50 1.97
N ALA A 190 -3.49 -11.69 2.32
CA ALA A 190 -3.46 -12.19 3.69
C ALA A 190 -2.03 -12.32 4.24
N HIS A 191 -1.12 -12.92 3.46
CA HIS A 191 0.26 -13.13 3.89
C HIS A 191 1.02 -11.82 4.07
N THR A 192 0.91 -10.91 3.10
CA THR A 192 1.64 -9.65 3.09
C THR A 192 1.16 -8.69 4.18
N THR A 193 -0.15 -8.56 4.36
CA THR A 193 -0.72 -7.70 5.42
C THR A 193 -0.42 -8.26 6.81
N ALA A 194 -0.61 -9.56 7.03
CA ALA A 194 -0.26 -10.20 8.31
C ALA A 194 1.23 -10.04 8.64
N SER A 195 2.12 -10.23 7.66
CA SER A 195 3.57 -10.03 7.84
C SER A 195 3.90 -8.58 8.19
N SER A 196 3.20 -7.63 7.59
CA SER A 196 3.33 -6.20 7.90
C SER A 196 2.90 -5.87 9.33
N PHE A 197 1.82 -6.49 9.80
CA PHE A 197 1.34 -6.32 11.19
C PHE A 197 2.32 -6.90 12.21
N VAL A 198 2.91 -8.06 11.90
CA VAL A 198 3.97 -8.64 12.73
C VAL A 198 5.19 -7.74 12.78
N LEU A 199 5.65 -7.22 11.64
CA LEU A 199 6.80 -6.31 11.57
C LEU A 199 6.56 -5.05 12.41
N ALA A 200 5.41 -4.38 12.26
CA ALA A 200 5.10 -3.19 13.04
C ALA A 200 4.98 -3.50 14.54
N SER A 201 4.42 -4.65 14.90
CA SER A 201 4.33 -5.09 16.30
C SER A 201 5.72 -5.29 16.91
N ILE A 202 6.63 -5.96 16.19
CA ILE A 202 8.03 -6.14 16.62
C ILE A 202 8.74 -4.79 16.74
N PHE A 203 8.51 -3.86 15.81
CA PHE A 203 9.07 -2.51 15.87
C PHE A 203 8.62 -1.77 17.14
N VAL A 204 7.30 -1.79 17.43
CA VAL A 204 6.73 -1.15 18.62
C VAL A 204 7.26 -1.79 19.90
N ILE A 205 7.32 -3.12 19.96
CA ILE A 205 7.87 -3.86 21.10
C ILE A 205 9.35 -3.52 21.29
N GLY A 206 10.16 -3.53 20.24
CA GLY A 206 11.60 -3.28 20.31
C GLY A 206 11.94 -1.89 20.83
N VAL A 207 11.30 -0.86 20.28
CA VAL A 207 11.48 0.53 20.75
C VAL A 207 10.97 0.70 22.18
N SER A 208 9.84 0.06 22.52
CA SER A 208 9.29 0.11 23.88
C SER A 208 10.19 -0.60 24.89
N ALA A 209 10.76 -1.76 24.53
CA ALA A 209 11.72 -2.48 25.36
C ALA A 209 13.00 -1.65 25.56
N TRP A 210 13.47 -0.94 24.54
CA TRP A 210 14.62 -0.04 24.65
C TRP A 210 14.38 1.11 25.65
N TYR A 211 13.16 1.67 25.71
CA TYR A 211 12.82 2.69 26.71
C TYR A 211 12.70 2.16 28.15
N LEU A 212 12.51 0.84 28.32
CA LEU A 212 12.38 0.20 29.63
C LEU A 212 13.72 -0.26 30.22
N LEU A 213 14.75 -0.44 29.37
CA LEU A 213 16.13 -0.72 29.76
C LEU A 213 16.82 0.56 30.25
#